data_AF-A0A167C817-F1
#
_entry.id   AF-A0A167C817-F1
#
_cell.length_a   1.000
_cell.length_b   1.000
_cell.length_c   1.000
_cell.angle_alpha   90.00
_cell.angle_beta   90.00
_cell.angle_gamma   90.00
#
_symmetry.space_group_name_H-M   'P 1'
#
loop_
_entity.id
_entity.type
_entity.pdbx_description
1 polymer ?
#
loop_
_entity_poly.entity_id
_entity_poly.type
_entity_poly.pdbx_seq_one_letter_code
_entity_poly.pdbx_strand_id
1 'polypeptide(L)'
;MSDTKEEMKRKAEEDLPSPAAPKRAKHSDSEEPQDDDQLDASLSAPAADEAGADDGVEDGVDDKDDKDDDGDGDNDDEDKDEEKDEDPNVKSEDGVDSKTEDFSAPALKRIPFPDKPGVIEERNSEIEFRVVNNDGGRESLIVLTGLKCLFQKQLPKMPKDYIARLVYDRTHLSIAIVKKPLEVVGGVTFRPFKGRRFAEIVFFAISTDQQVKGYGAHLMCHLKDYVKATSDVMYFLTYADNYAIGYFKKQGFTKEITLDRSVWMGYIKDYEGGTIMQCSMLPRIRYLEVGRLLLKQKECVQAKIRAYSKSHNVHPPPKEWRHGIKEINPLDIPAIRASGWSPDMDELARQPRHGPNYNQLLHLLNDLQNHNSAWPFLVPVNRDDVADYYDVIKEPMDFSTMESKLEADQYPTPEEFIKDATLVFGNCRKYNNESTPYAKSATKLEKFMWQQLKAVPEWSHLEPEK
;
A
#
# COMPACT_ATOMS: atom_id res chain seq x y z
N MET A 1 -2.83 59.00 23.88
CA MET A 1 -1.77 58.23 24.60
C MET A 1 -1.60 56.85 23.98
N SER A 2 -1.44 56.79 22.66
CA SER A 2 -1.28 55.55 21.89
C SER A 2 -0.11 55.63 20.91
N ASP A 3 0.30 56.82 20.47
CA ASP A 3 1.37 56.97 19.48
C ASP A 3 2.80 57.00 20.06
N THR A 4 2.97 57.15 21.38
CA THR A 4 4.32 57.22 21.99
C THR A 4 4.92 55.86 22.38
N LYS A 5 4.18 54.75 22.24
CA LYS A 5 4.70 53.40 22.52
C LYS A 5 5.22 52.66 21.28
N GLU A 6 4.73 52.98 20.08
CA GLU A 6 5.25 52.39 18.84
C GLU A 6 6.58 53.04 18.40
N GLU A 7 6.77 54.33 18.70
CA GLU A 7 7.98 55.06 18.34
C GLU A 7 9.19 54.71 19.24
N MET A 8 8.94 54.30 20.49
CA MET A 8 9.98 53.79 21.39
C MET A 8 10.39 52.33 21.10
N LYS A 9 9.55 51.56 20.40
CA LYS A 9 9.88 50.18 20.03
C LYS A 9 10.73 50.11 18.76
N ARG A 10 10.56 51.07 17.84
CA ARG A 10 11.38 51.17 16.61
C ARG A 10 12.79 51.72 16.85
N LYS A 11 13.00 52.49 17.92
CA LYS A 11 14.33 53.02 18.31
C LYS A 11 15.20 52.05 19.13
N ALA A 12 14.69 50.88 19.49
CA ALA A 12 15.43 49.89 20.27
C ALA A 12 15.99 48.71 19.44
N GLU A 13 15.71 48.67 18.13
CA GLU A 13 16.24 47.63 17.21
C GLU A 13 17.42 48.10 16.34
N GLU A 14 17.81 49.38 16.38
CA GLU A 14 18.90 49.93 15.55
C GLU A 14 20.30 49.95 16.21
N ASP A 15 20.45 49.48 17.46
CA ASP A 15 21.69 49.68 18.24
C ASP A 15 22.28 48.38 18.84
N LEU A 16 22.23 47.27 18.08
CA LEU A 16 22.97 46.05 18.42
C LEU A 16 24.20 45.86 17.50
N PRO A 17 25.42 45.74 18.06
CA PRO A 17 26.63 45.59 17.27
C PRO A 17 26.67 44.24 16.55
N SER A 18 26.95 44.30 15.24
CA SER A 18 27.16 43.15 14.36
C SER A 18 28.25 42.21 14.89
N PRO A 19 27.98 40.91 15.12
CA PRO A 19 29.04 39.96 15.42
C PRO A 19 29.87 39.68 14.15
N ALA A 20 31.16 39.98 14.25
CA ALA A 20 32.16 39.83 13.21
C ALA A 20 32.14 38.45 12.54
N ALA A 21 32.17 38.46 11.20
CA ALA A 21 32.29 37.27 10.38
C ALA A 21 33.57 36.47 10.73
N PRO A 22 33.48 35.15 10.97
CA PRO A 22 34.67 34.32 11.08
C PRO A 22 35.33 34.18 9.72
N LYS A 23 36.63 34.49 9.69
CA LYS A 23 37.50 34.39 8.51
C LYS A 23 37.51 32.95 7.98
N ARG A 24 37.35 32.85 6.66
CA ARG A 24 37.45 31.66 5.81
C ARG A 24 38.71 30.83 6.14
N ALA A 25 38.53 29.69 6.80
CA ALA A 25 39.56 28.65 6.87
C ALA A 25 39.54 27.87 5.55
N LYS A 26 40.72 27.73 4.95
CA LYS A 26 40.97 26.89 3.78
C LYS A 26 40.77 25.43 4.18
N HIS A 27 39.90 24.69 3.49
CA HIS A 27 39.94 23.23 3.54
C HIS A 27 40.86 22.74 2.42
N SER A 28 41.96 22.14 2.88
CA SER A 28 42.94 21.38 2.14
C SER A 28 42.47 19.94 1.94
N ASP A 29 42.98 19.35 0.86
CA ASP A 29 42.91 17.95 0.43
C ASP A 29 42.96 16.89 1.53
N SER A 30 42.17 15.82 1.32
CA SER A 30 42.41 14.40 1.69
C SER A 30 41.05 13.69 1.66
N GLU A 31 40.78 12.53 1.08
CA GLU A 31 41.54 11.47 0.40
C GLU A 31 40.49 10.66 -0.40
N GLU A 32 40.85 10.22 -1.60
CA GLU A 32 40.09 9.24 -2.39
C GLU A 32 40.19 7.85 -1.75
N PRO A 33 39.12 7.03 -1.74
CA PRO A 33 39.27 5.59 -1.66
C PRO A 33 39.34 5.01 -3.09
N GLN A 34 40.44 4.30 -3.31
CA GLN A 34 40.81 3.59 -4.53
C GLN A 34 39.79 2.52 -4.92
N ASP A 35 39.54 2.43 -6.23
CA ASP A 35 38.83 1.35 -6.90
C ASP A 35 39.61 0.03 -6.78
N ASP A 36 38.95 -1.01 -6.27
CA ASP A 36 39.28 -2.40 -6.56
C ASP A 36 38.15 -2.98 -7.43
N ASP A 37 38.38 -2.94 -8.73
CA ASP A 37 37.69 -3.76 -9.73
C ASP A 37 38.09 -5.23 -9.57
N GLN A 38 37.12 -6.12 -9.29
CA GLN A 38 36.87 -7.38 -10.03
C GLN A 38 36.04 -8.38 -9.21
N LEU A 39 34.79 -8.61 -9.63
CA LEU A 39 34.39 -9.79 -10.42
C LEU A 39 32.86 -9.81 -10.54
N ASP A 40 32.44 -9.75 -11.80
CA ASP A 40 31.10 -9.99 -12.30
C ASP A 40 30.59 -11.38 -11.91
N ALA A 41 29.41 -11.44 -11.30
CA ALA A 41 28.58 -12.62 -11.24
C ALA A 41 27.12 -12.18 -11.26
N SER A 42 26.61 -12.05 -12.48
CA SER A 42 25.19 -12.09 -12.85
C SER A 42 24.35 -12.99 -11.95
N LEU A 43 23.50 -12.40 -11.12
CA LEU A 43 22.28 -13.04 -10.61
C LEU A 43 21.16 -12.01 -10.62
N SER A 44 20.41 -12.02 -11.72
CA SER A 44 19.09 -11.44 -11.84
C SER A 44 18.17 -12.02 -10.76
N ALA A 45 17.79 -11.21 -9.78
CA ALA A 45 16.66 -11.52 -8.92
C ALA A 45 15.36 -11.22 -9.71
N PRO A 46 14.43 -12.17 -9.84
CA PRO A 46 13.23 -11.96 -10.62
C PRO A 46 12.30 -10.97 -9.91
N ALA A 47 11.67 -10.12 -10.73
CA ALA A 47 10.57 -9.26 -10.37
C ALA A 47 9.47 -10.08 -9.67
N ALA A 48 8.90 -9.51 -8.61
CA ALA A 48 7.72 -10.07 -7.97
C ALA A 48 6.54 -9.93 -8.94
N ASP A 49 6.03 -11.07 -9.40
CA ASP A 49 4.78 -11.18 -10.14
C ASP A 49 3.63 -10.49 -9.39
N GLU A 50 3.01 -9.53 -10.05
CA GLU A 50 1.72 -8.98 -9.67
C GLU A 50 0.60 -9.91 -10.14
N ALA A 51 -0.06 -10.59 -9.20
CA ALA A 51 -1.37 -11.18 -9.44
C ALA A 51 -2.44 -10.07 -9.31
N GLY A 52 -2.69 -9.38 -10.42
CA GLY A 52 -3.91 -8.61 -10.64
C GLY A 52 -5.04 -9.57 -10.99
N ALA A 53 -6.04 -9.68 -10.11
CA ALA A 53 -7.32 -10.28 -10.45
C ALA A 53 -8.17 -9.20 -11.13
N ASP A 54 -8.22 -9.26 -12.46
CA ASP A 54 -9.17 -8.52 -13.29
C ASP A 54 -10.39 -9.43 -13.53
N ASP A 55 -11.55 -9.02 -13.02
CA ASP A 55 -12.84 -9.67 -13.27
C ASP A 55 -13.36 -9.23 -14.65
N GLY A 56 -12.82 -9.85 -15.69
CA GLY A 56 -13.38 -9.81 -17.05
C GLY A 56 -14.38 -10.95 -17.24
N VAL A 57 -15.68 -10.61 -17.26
CA VAL A 57 -16.74 -11.54 -17.69
C VAL A 57 -16.77 -11.55 -19.21
N GLU A 58 -16.30 -12.63 -19.83
CA GLU A 58 -16.62 -12.97 -21.23
C GLU A 58 -17.66 -14.08 -21.26
N ASP A 59 -18.84 -13.74 -21.80
CA ASP A 59 -19.91 -14.67 -22.18
C ASP A 59 -19.48 -15.48 -23.40
N GLY A 60 -19.15 -16.76 -23.18
CA GLY A 60 -18.96 -17.77 -24.22
C GLY A 60 -20.11 -18.76 -24.21
N VAL A 61 -20.99 -18.67 -25.21
CA VAL A 61 -22.04 -19.63 -25.54
C VAL A 61 -21.41 -20.89 -26.10
N ASP A 62 -21.74 -22.07 -25.56
CA ASP A 62 -21.74 -23.32 -26.32
C ASP A 62 -22.88 -24.24 -25.87
N ASP A 63 -23.67 -24.63 -26.88
CA ASP A 63 -24.85 -25.49 -26.85
C ASP A 63 -24.42 -26.97 -26.85
N LYS A 64 -25.09 -27.79 -26.00
CA LYS A 64 -25.64 -29.13 -26.29
C LYS A 64 -24.75 -30.32 -26.73
N ASP A 65 -24.84 -31.45 -26.02
CA ASP A 65 -25.84 -32.52 -26.26
C ASP A 65 -25.58 -33.79 -25.39
N ASP A 66 -26.68 -34.30 -24.84
CA ASP A 66 -27.09 -35.66 -24.41
C ASP A 66 -26.07 -36.83 -24.27
N LYS A 67 -26.19 -37.59 -23.16
CA LYS A 67 -26.89 -38.91 -23.15
C LYS A 67 -26.88 -39.62 -21.80
N ASP A 68 -27.99 -40.32 -21.60
CA ASP A 68 -28.43 -41.20 -20.52
C ASP A 68 -27.48 -42.38 -20.22
N ASP A 69 -27.49 -42.88 -18.96
CA ASP A 69 -27.64 -44.32 -18.71
C ASP A 69 -28.12 -44.60 -17.27
N ASP A 70 -29.02 -45.58 -17.17
CA ASP A 70 -29.81 -46.03 -16.03
C ASP A 70 -29.03 -46.95 -15.07
N GLY A 71 -29.57 -47.21 -13.87
CA GLY A 71 -29.05 -48.27 -13.01
C GLY A 71 -29.69 -48.41 -11.62
N ASP A 72 -30.83 -49.10 -11.59
CA ASP A 72 -31.62 -49.64 -10.46
C ASP A 72 -30.85 -50.25 -9.26
N GLY A 73 -31.54 -50.33 -8.10
CA GLY A 73 -31.20 -51.35 -7.08
C GLY A 73 -31.80 -51.18 -5.67
N ASP A 74 -33.04 -51.65 -5.52
CA ASP A 74 -33.83 -51.96 -4.30
C ASP A 74 -33.10 -52.58 -3.09
N ASN A 75 -33.56 -52.25 -1.86
CA ASN A 75 -34.27 -53.18 -0.95
C ASN A 75 -34.40 -52.64 0.50
N ASP A 76 -35.65 -52.43 0.93
CA ASP A 76 -36.35 -52.92 2.13
C ASP A 76 -35.53 -53.46 3.34
N ASP A 77 -35.85 -53.01 4.56
CA ASP A 77 -36.66 -53.80 5.50
C ASP A 77 -36.94 -53.07 6.84
N GLU A 78 -38.09 -53.43 7.41
CA GLU A 78 -38.86 -52.81 8.49
C GLU A 78 -38.40 -53.13 9.94
N ASP A 79 -38.73 -52.20 10.84
CA ASP A 79 -39.26 -52.30 12.22
C ASP A 79 -38.83 -53.40 13.22
N LYS A 80 -38.51 -52.95 14.46
CA LYS A 80 -39.30 -53.25 15.69
C LYS A 80 -38.73 -52.63 16.99
N ASP A 81 -39.62 -51.86 17.64
CA ASP A 81 -40.05 -51.82 19.05
C ASP A 81 -39.08 -52.05 20.23
N GLU A 82 -39.14 -51.15 21.22
CA GLU A 82 -39.63 -51.35 22.61
C GLU A 82 -39.09 -50.24 23.56
N GLU A 83 -39.98 -49.37 24.09
CA GLU A 83 -40.36 -49.19 25.52
C GLU A 83 -39.23 -48.74 26.50
N LYS A 84 -39.36 -47.81 27.47
CA LYS A 84 -40.51 -47.32 28.27
C LYS A 84 -40.09 -46.16 29.23
N ASP A 85 -41.11 -45.55 29.85
CA ASP A 85 -41.18 -44.84 31.16
C ASP A 85 -40.69 -43.36 31.24
N GLU A 86 -41.40 -42.37 31.81
CA GLU A 86 -42.52 -42.31 32.78
C GLU A 86 -43.24 -40.94 32.73
N ASP A 87 -44.56 -40.92 33.02
CA ASP A 87 -45.49 -39.76 33.21
C ASP A 87 -45.66 -39.50 34.75
N PRO A 88 -46.47 -38.56 35.35
CA PRO A 88 -47.54 -37.74 34.77
C PRO A 88 -47.87 -36.32 35.38
N ASN A 89 -48.87 -35.68 34.74
CA ASN A 89 -49.97 -34.86 35.32
C ASN A 89 -49.71 -33.34 35.55
N VAL A 90 -50.56 -32.34 35.27
CA VAL A 90 -52.02 -32.20 35.03
C VAL A 90 -52.28 -30.98 34.13
N LYS A 91 -53.34 -31.06 33.32
CA LYS A 91 -53.96 -30.06 32.44
C LYS A 91 -54.36 -28.73 33.12
N SER A 92 -54.28 -27.63 32.37
CA SER A 92 -55.35 -26.62 32.34
C SER A 92 -55.55 -26.13 30.91
N GLU A 93 -56.78 -26.26 30.45
CA GLU A 93 -57.30 -25.85 29.15
C GLU A 93 -57.52 -24.32 29.17
N ASP A 94 -57.17 -23.64 28.08
CA ASP A 94 -58.02 -22.60 27.49
C ASP A 94 -57.45 -22.24 26.11
N GLY A 95 -58.24 -22.50 25.08
CA GLY A 95 -57.91 -22.24 23.69
C GLY A 95 -58.04 -20.77 23.32
N VAL A 96 -57.05 -20.26 22.59
CA VAL A 96 -57.24 -19.15 21.65
C VAL A 96 -56.47 -19.48 20.38
N ASP A 97 -57.24 -19.68 19.33
CA ASP A 97 -56.81 -19.86 17.94
C ASP A 97 -56.05 -18.60 17.48
N SER A 98 -54.74 -18.72 17.24
CA SER A 98 -53.99 -17.71 16.50
C SER A 98 -53.09 -18.40 15.50
N LYS A 99 -53.48 -18.34 14.23
CA LYS A 99 -52.63 -18.63 13.08
C LYS A 99 -51.43 -17.69 13.12
N THR A 100 -50.32 -18.14 13.69
CA THR A 100 -49.02 -17.52 13.47
C THR A 100 -48.51 -17.98 12.13
N GLU A 101 -48.58 -17.09 11.13
CA GLU A 101 -47.86 -17.26 9.88
C GLU A 101 -46.36 -17.43 10.19
N ASP A 102 -45.82 -18.55 9.73
CA ASP A 102 -44.43 -18.93 9.90
C ASP A 102 -43.58 -18.06 8.96
N PHE A 103 -43.22 -16.86 9.42
CA PHE A 103 -42.23 -16.01 8.75
C PHE A 103 -40.84 -16.63 8.97
N SER A 104 -40.54 -17.72 8.27
CA SER A 104 -39.16 -18.19 8.17
C SER A 104 -38.33 -17.09 7.50
N ALA A 105 -37.48 -16.44 8.29
CA ALA A 105 -36.57 -15.43 7.79
C ALA A 105 -35.70 -16.07 6.69
N PRO A 106 -35.52 -15.41 5.53
CA PRO A 106 -34.73 -15.98 4.44
C PRO A 106 -33.32 -16.30 4.94
N ALA A 107 -32.86 -17.52 4.68
CA ALA A 107 -31.55 -18.02 5.11
C ALA A 107 -30.45 -17.01 4.74
N LEU A 108 -29.70 -16.54 5.75
CA LEU A 108 -28.63 -15.58 5.55
C LEU A 108 -27.55 -16.19 4.65
N LYS A 109 -27.42 -15.68 3.42
CA LYS A 109 -26.38 -16.11 2.48
C LYS A 109 -25.01 -15.75 3.07
N ARG A 110 -24.26 -16.77 3.51
CA ARG A 110 -22.92 -16.58 4.06
C ARG A 110 -21.94 -16.29 2.93
N ILE A 111 -21.29 -15.12 3.00
CA ILE A 111 -20.32 -14.71 2.00
C ILE A 111 -18.94 -15.22 2.41
N PRO A 112 -18.26 -16.02 1.57
CA PRO A 112 -16.94 -16.54 1.89
C PRO A 112 -15.92 -15.39 1.95
N PHE A 113 -14.98 -15.50 2.88
CA PHE A 113 -13.83 -14.59 2.97
C PHE A 113 -12.57 -15.44 2.83
N PRO A 114 -11.78 -15.28 1.75
CA PRO A 114 -10.54 -16.01 1.58
C PRO A 114 -9.49 -15.47 2.56
N ASP A 115 -9.14 -16.28 3.56
CA ASP A 115 -8.07 -15.95 4.50
C ASP A 115 -6.71 -16.07 3.81
N LYS A 116 -5.78 -15.15 4.12
CA LYS A 116 -4.41 -15.23 3.61
C LYS A 116 -3.64 -16.39 4.26
N PRO A 117 -2.61 -16.96 3.61
CA PRO A 117 -1.86 -18.09 4.14
C PRO A 117 -1.37 -17.87 5.58
N GLY A 118 -0.81 -16.70 5.89
CA GLY A 118 -0.34 -16.44 7.26
C GLY A 118 -1.43 -16.42 8.34
N VAL A 119 -2.68 -16.11 7.99
CA VAL A 119 -3.82 -16.18 8.92
C VAL A 119 -4.22 -17.64 9.14
N ILE A 120 -4.18 -18.45 8.09
CA ILE A 120 -4.50 -19.88 8.15
C ILE A 120 -3.46 -20.61 9.00
N GLU A 121 -2.17 -20.35 8.78
CA GLU A 121 -1.08 -20.97 9.56
C GLU A 121 -1.15 -20.60 11.06
N GLU A 122 -1.53 -19.36 11.40
CA GLU A 122 -1.75 -18.97 12.80
C GLU A 122 -2.94 -19.74 13.39
N ARG A 123 -4.06 -19.83 12.66
CA ARG A 123 -5.24 -20.58 13.09
C ARG A 123 -4.95 -22.07 13.30
N ASN A 124 -4.08 -22.64 12.45
CA ASN A 124 -3.61 -24.02 12.57
C ASN A 124 -2.54 -24.19 13.66
N SER A 125 -2.15 -23.11 14.35
CA SER A 125 -1.09 -23.12 15.37
C SER A 125 0.28 -23.59 14.86
N GLU A 126 0.56 -23.34 13.58
CA GLU A 126 1.87 -23.55 12.94
C GLU A 126 2.82 -22.39 13.23
N ILE A 127 2.25 -21.18 13.27
CA ILE A 127 2.92 -19.95 13.71
C ILE A 127 2.21 -19.37 14.93
N GLU A 128 2.94 -18.55 15.69
CA GLU A 128 2.40 -17.76 16.78
C GLU A 128 3.08 -16.37 16.83
N PHE A 129 2.33 -15.39 17.31
CA PHE A 129 2.83 -14.03 17.53
C PHE A 129 3.17 -13.86 19.01
N ARG A 130 4.46 -13.75 19.32
CA ARG A 130 4.95 -13.57 20.70
C ARG A 130 5.47 -12.16 20.91
N VAL A 131 4.96 -11.48 21.93
CA VAL A 131 5.55 -10.23 22.40
C VAL A 131 6.63 -10.55 23.42
N VAL A 132 7.85 -10.10 23.15
CA VAL A 132 9.04 -10.38 23.96
C VAL A 132 9.83 -9.10 24.22
N ASN A 133 10.51 -9.06 25.35
CA ASN A 133 11.49 -8.04 25.70
C ASN A 133 12.63 -8.67 26.50
N ASN A 134 13.67 -7.89 26.80
CA ASN A 134 14.80 -8.39 27.60
C ASN A 134 14.44 -8.44 29.10
N ASP A 135 13.60 -9.40 29.47
CA ASP A 135 13.16 -9.72 30.83
C ASP A 135 14.14 -10.62 31.60
N GLY A 136 15.19 -11.13 30.96
CA GLY A 136 16.13 -12.11 31.51
C GLY A 136 15.67 -13.57 31.40
N GLY A 137 14.51 -13.83 30.80
CA GLY A 137 14.00 -15.16 30.52
C GLY A 137 14.73 -15.86 29.37
N ARG A 138 14.94 -17.18 29.50
CA ARG A 138 15.63 -17.98 28.47
C ARG A 138 14.90 -17.97 27.13
N GLU A 139 13.57 -18.14 27.13
CA GLU A 139 12.79 -18.14 25.89
C GLU A 139 12.80 -16.78 25.21
N SER A 140 12.55 -15.70 25.96
CA SER A 140 12.63 -14.32 25.47
C SER A 140 13.99 -14.05 24.83
N LEU A 141 15.08 -14.49 25.46
CA LEU A 141 16.43 -14.33 24.92
C LEU A 141 16.65 -15.10 23.62
N ILE A 142 16.12 -16.32 23.49
CA ILE A 142 16.21 -17.12 22.24
C ILE A 142 15.49 -16.38 21.11
N VAL A 143 14.26 -15.91 21.35
CA VAL A 143 13.46 -15.20 20.35
C VAL A 143 14.12 -13.87 19.96
N LEU A 144 14.59 -13.08 20.94
CA LEU A 144 15.32 -11.83 20.67
C LEU A 144 16.61 -12.08 19.88
N THR A 145 17.31 -13.17 20.15
CA THR A 145 18.51 -13.55 19.40
C THR A 145 18.15 -13.93 17.96
N GLY A 146 17.06 -14.66 17.74
CA GLY A 146 16.53 -14.94 16.41
C GLY A 146 16.17 -13.66 15.65
N LEU A 147 15.46 -12.73 16.30
CA LEU A 147 15.13 -11.41 15.72
C LEU A 147 16.37 -10.60 15.38
N LYS A 148 17.37 -10.55 16.27
CA LYS A 148 18.65 -9.89 16.01
C LYS A 148 19.30 -10.45 14.75
N CYS A 149 19.41 -11.77 14.63
CA CYS A 149 19.99 -12.42 13.45
C CYS A 149 19.19 -12.13 12.18
N LEU A 150 17.85 -12.15 12.27
CA LEU A 150 16.96 -11.79 11.16
C LEU A 150 17.20 -10.35 10.70
N PHE A 151 17.17 -9.37 11.61
CA PHE A 151 17.39 -7.96 11.27
C PHE A 151 18.79 -7.72 10.71
N GLN A 152 19.83 -8.35 11.25
CA GLN A 152 21.19 -8.25 10.72
C GLN A 152 21.31 -8.76 9.28
N LYS A 153 20.48 -9.75 8.89
CA LYS A 153 20.44 -10.27 7.52
C LYS A 153 19.60 -9.40 6.59
N GLN A 154 18.45 -8.93 7.04
CA GLN A 154 17.47 -8.20 6.22
C GLN A 154 17.76 -6.69 6.13
N LEU A 155 18.54 -6.13 7.06
CA LEU A 155 18.90 -4.71 7.12
C LEU A 155 20.43 -4.53 7.05
N PRO A 156 21.08 -4.83 5.91
CA PRO A 156 22.54 -4.83 5.80
C PRO A 156 23.18 -3.44 5.98
N LYS A 157 22.42 -2.36 5.73
CA LYS A 157 22.87 -0.97 5.95
C LYS A 157 22.94 -0.61 7.45
N MET A 158 22.31 -1.38 8.33
CA MET A 158 22.28 -1.11 9.76
C MET A 158 23.44 -1.81 10.47
N PRO A 159 24.24 -1.11 11.30
CA PRO A 159 25.36 -1.74 12.01
C PRO A 159 24.90 -2.89 12.91
N LYS A 160 25.61 -4.02 12.86
CA LYS A 160 25.24 -5.24 13.60
C LYS A 160 25.15 -5.03 15.11
N ASP A 161 26.08 -4.26 15.67
CA ASP A 161 26.11 -3.93 17.10
C ASP A 161 24.98 -2.98 17.49
N TYR A 162 24.60 -2.08 16.58
CA TYR A 162 23.48 -1.19 16.78
C TYR A 162 22.16 -1.96 16.88
N ILE A 163 21.93 -2.91 15.97
CA ILE A 163 20.77 -3.81 16.01
C ILE A 163 20.75 -4.58 17.33
N ALA A 164 21.87 -5.24 17.69
CA ALA A 164 21.95 -6.02 18.92
C ALA A 164 21.63 -5.17 20.15
N ARG A 165 22.21 -3.97 20.25
CA ARG A 165 22.00 -3.07 21.38
C ARG A 165 20.53 -2.69 21.56
N LEU A 166 19.80 -2.40 20.48
CA LEU A 166 18.39 -2.00 20.56
C LEU A 166 17.43 -3.17 20.72
N VAL A 167 17.68 -4.31 20.09
CA VAL A 167 16.85 -5.52 20.26
C VAL A 167 16.92 -6.03 21.70
N TYR A 168 18.09 -5.96 22.35
CA TYR A 168 18.25 -6.35 23.75
C TYR A 168 18.00 -5.21 24.75
N ASP A 169 17.63 -4.01 24.29
CA ASP A 169 17.34 -2.90 25.18
C ASP A 169 16.01 -3.13 25.92
N ARG A 170 16.01 -2.93 27.24
CA ARG A 170 14.83 -3.21 28.08
C ARG A 170 13.66 -2.25 27.85
N THR A 171 13.91 -1.10 27.24
CA THR A 171 12.87 -0.12 26.90
C THR A 171 12.22 -0.40 25.56
N HIS A 172 12.76 -1.34 24.79
CA HIS A 172 12.21 -1.80 23.52
C HIS A 172 11.39 -3.07 23.72
N LEU A 173 10.31 -3.19 22.96
CA LEU A 173 9.49 -4.38 22.86
C LEU A 173 9.63 -4.93 21.45
N SER A 174 9.52 -6.25 21.30
CA SER A 174 9.45 -6.87 20.00
C SER A 174 8.26 -7.80 19.88
N ILE A 175 7.61 -7.82 18.72
CA ILE A 175 6.65 -8.87 18.35
C ILE A 175 7.33 -9.75 17.32
N ALA A 176 7.47 -11.04 17.64
CA ALA A 176 8.07 -12.04 16.77
C ALA A 176 7.00 -12.99 16.22
N ILE A 177 7.15 -13.35 14.96
CA ILE A 177 6.48 -14.50 14.36
C ILE A 177 7.37 -15.71 14.62
N VAL A 178 6.87 -16.65 15.41
CA VAL A 178 7.60 -17.85 15.79
C VAL A 178 6.93 -19.07 15.17
N LYS A 179 7.70 -19.88 14.44
CA LYS A 179 7.34 -21.24 14.02
C LYS A 179 7.81 -22.23 15.08
N LYS A 180 6.99 -23.25 15.36
CA LYS A 180 7.35 -24.28 16.34
C LYS A 180 8.61 -25.05 15.90
N PRO A 181 9.56 -25.34 16.81
CA PRO A 181 9.49 -25.08 18.25
C PRO A 181 9.81 -23.63 18.67
N LEU A 182 10.80 -22.95 18.08
CA LEU A 182 11.18 -21.55 18.42
C LEU A 182 11.90 -20.83 17.25
N GLU A 183 11.55 -21.14 16.00
CA GLU A 183 12.16 -20.52 14.83
C GLU A 183 11.55 -19.13 14.55
N VAL A 184 12.37 -18.09 14.46
CA VAL A 184 11.91 -16.72 14.19
C VAL A 184 11.84 -16.48 12.68
N VAL A 185 10.64 -16.21 12.19
CA VAL A 185 10.36 -15.98 10.76
C VAL A 185 10.28 -14.51 10.41
N GLY A 186 9.88 -13.69 11.37
CA GLY A 186 9.60 -12.28 11.15
C GLY A 186 9.48 -11.55 12.47
N GLY A 187 9.59 -10.24 12.44
CA GLY A 187 9.26 -9.46 13.62
C GLY A 187 9.44 -7.97 13.46
N VAL A 188 8.98 -7.28 14.49
CA VAL A 188 9.04 -5.83 14.64
C VAL A 188 9.58 -5.51 16.02
N THR A 189 10.56 -4.62 16.09
CA THR A 189 11.03 -4.02 17.34
C THR A 189 10.57 -2.58 17.38
N PHE A 190 9.91 -2.19 18.47
CA PHE A 190 9.34 -0.86 18.64
C PHE A 190 9.57 -0.34 20.06
N ARG A 191 9.54 0.98 20.21
CA ARG A 191 9.73 1.68 21.49
C ARG A 191 8.52 2.57 21.76
N PRO A 192 7.66 2.21 22.73
CA PRO A 192 6.53 3.06 23.11
C PRO A 192 6.96 4.23 24.00
N PHE A 193 6.50 5.44 23.71
CA PHE A 193 6.74 6.64 24.51
C PHE A 193 5.50 6.97 25.35
N LYS A 194 5.49 6.47 26.59
CA LYS A 194 4.38 6.66 27.54
C LYS A 194 4.07 8.15 27.73
N GLY A 195 2.79 8.52 27.66
CA GLY A 195 2.31 9.89 27.83
C GLY A 195 2.49 10.79 26.61
N ARG A 196 3.11 10.30 25.52
CA ARG A 196 3.23 11.02 24.23
C ARG A 196 2.34 10.43 23.13
N ARG A 197 1.61 9.35 23.44
CA ARG A 197 0.67 8.67 22.55
C ARG A 197 1.28 8.14 21.23
N PHE A 198 2.60 8.04 21.12
CA PHE A 198 3.27 7.48 19.95
C PHE A 198 4.28 6.40 20.33
N ALA A 199 4.58 5.51 19.36
CA ALA A 199 5.70 4.59 19.44
C ALA A 199 6.58 4.69 18.19
N GLU A 200 7.87 4.50 18.37
CA GLU A 200 8.85 4.40 17.28
C GLU A 200 8.95 2.94 16.83
N ILE A 201 8.76 2.68 15.55
CA ILE A 201 9.12 1.38 14.95
C ILE A 201 10.59 1.48 14.56
N VAL A 202 11.43 0.69 15.23
CA VAL A 202 12.88 0.73 15.08
C VAL A 202 13.33 -0.26 14.00
N PHE A 203 12.84 -1.49 14.06
CA PHE A 203 13.13 -2.52 13.07
C PHE A 203 11.86 -3.22 12.65
N PHE A 204 11.75 -3.52 11.36
CA PHE A 204 10.66 -4.30 10.80
C PHE A 204 11.21 -5.18 9.67
N ALA A 205 11.11 -6.50 9.80
CA ALA A 205 11.60 -7.41 8.79
C ALA A 205 10.87 -8.76 8.82
N ILE A 206 10.75 -9.37 7.65
CA ILE A 206 10.28 -10.74 7.45
C ILE A 206 11.37 -11.49 6.68
N SER A 207 11.60 -12.76 7.02
CA SER A 207 12.54 -13.61 6.30
C SER A 207 12.16 -13.71 4.82
N THR A 208 13.16 -13.61 3.95
CA THR A 208 12.99 -13.49 2.48
C THR A 208 12.16 -14.63 1.89
N ASP A 209 12.36 -15.86 2.38
CA ASP A 209 11.64 -17.07 1.97
C ASP A 209 10.15 -17.07 2.34
N GLN A 210 9.71 -16.09 3.16
CA GLN A 210 8.35 -16.03 3.70
C GLN A 210 7.62 -14.71 3.36
N GLN A 211 8.23 -13.80 2.60
CA GLN A 211 7.65 -12.47 2.34
C GLN A 211 6.33 -12.52 1.54
N VAL A 212 6.17 -13.52 0.67
CA VAL A 212 4.99 -13.67 -0.20
C VAL A 212 3.73 -14.18 0.52
N LYS A 213 3.84 -14.66 1.76
CA LYS A 213 2.71 -15.25 2.51
C LYS A 213 1.80 -14.22 3.21
N GLY A 214 2.14 -12.93 3.10
CA GLY A 214 1.39 -11.85 3.74
C GLY A 214 1.71 -11.64 5.23
N TYR A 215 2.74 -12.29 5.77
CA TYR A 215 3.15 -12.14 7.18
C TYR A 215 3.45 -10.69 7.57
N GLY A 216 4.03 -9.89 6.67
CA GLY A 216 4.33 -8.48 6.97
C GLY A 216 3.07 -7.67 7.27
N ALA A 217 2.01 -7.83 6.48
CA ALA A 217 0.74 -7.16 6.75
C ALA A 217 0.08 -7.70 8.03
N HIS A 218 0.14 -9.02 8.24
CA HIS A 218 -0.43 -9.68 9.41
C HIS A 218 0.25 -9.24 10.72
N LEU A 219 1.59 -9.14 10.72
CA LEU A 219 2.39 -8.64 11.83
C LEU A 219 2.07 -7.19 12.17
N MET A 220 1.87 -6.34 11.16
CA MET A 220 1.47 -4.94 11.38
C MET A 220 0.07 -4.85 11.98
N CYS A 221 -0.88 -5.71 11.58
CA CYS A 221 -2.19 -5.78 12.21
C CYS A 221 -2.10 -6.20 13.68
N HIS A 222 -1.32 -7.25 13.97
CA HIS A 222 -1.02 -7.68 15.34
C HIS A 222 -0.39 -6.56 16.17
N LEU A 223 0.59 -5.85 15.63
CA LEU A 223 1.23 -4.71 16.29
C LEU A 223 0.21 -3.61 16.62
N LYS A 224 -0.61 -3.19 15.66
CA LYS A 224 -1.61 -2.13 15.86
C LYS A 224 -2.62 -2.53 16.94
N ASP A 225 -3.17 -3.74 16.86
CA ASP A 225 -4.17 -4.21 17.81
C ASP A 225 -3.56 -4.40 19.21
N TYR A 226 -2.36 -4.96 19.31
CA TYR A 226 -1.65 -5.14 20.58
C TYR A 226 -1.36 -3.80 21.27
N VAL A 227 -0.79 -2.84 20.54
CA VAL A 227 -0.38 -1.55 21.09
C VAL A 227 -1.58 -0.72 21.52
N LYS A 228 -2.68 -0.76 20.74
CA LYS A 228 -3.96 -0.14 21.12
C LYS A 228 -4.60 -0.76 22.35
N ALA A 229 -4.47 -2.08 22.52
CA ALA A 229 -5.07 -2.78 23.65
C ALA A 229 -4.28 -2.61 24.96
N THR A 230 -2.97 -2.38 24.87
CA THR A 230 -2.04 -2.38 26.01
C THR A 230 -1.52 -1.00 26.41
N SER A 231 -1.72 0.03 25.59
CA SER A 231 -1.18 1.38 25.83
C SER A 231 -2.07 2.49 25.26
N ASP A 232 -1.70 3.75 25.53
CA ASP A 232 -2.34 4.97 25.00
C ASP A 232 -1.84 5.38 23.60
N VAL A 233 -0.96 4.56 23.01
CA VAL A 233 -0.33 4.84 21.72
C VAL A 233 -1.35 4.75 20.58
N MET A 234 -1.44 5.83 19.80
CA MET A 234 -2.30 5.97 18.63
C MET A 234 -1.52 6.29 17.35
N TYR A 235 -0.24 6.62 17.47
CA TYR A 235 0.62 6.98 16.35
C TYR A 235 1.87 6.10 16.30
N PHE A 236 2.25 5.66 15.10
CA PHE A 236 3.57 5.11 14.86
C PHE A 236 4.41 6.10 14.06
N LEU A 237 5.66 6.25 14.46
CA LEU A 237 6.68 6.94 13.69
C LEU A 237 7.77 5.94 13.31
N THR A 238 8.28 6.04 12.10
CA THR A 238 9.35 5.16 11.59
C THR A 238 10.20 5.90 10.58
N TYR A 239 11.47 5.53 10.48
CA TYR A 239 12.31 5.88 9.34
C TYR A 239 12.35 4.69 8.38
N ALA A 240 11.76 4.86 7.20
CA ALA A 240 11.72 3.84 6.17
C ALA A 240 12.85 4.02 5.16
N ASP A 241 13.55 2.94 4.80
CA ASP A 241 14.36 2.92 3.56
C ASP A 241 13.41 3.12 2.37
N ASN A 242 13.93 3.68 1.28
CA ASN A 242 13.26 3.87 0.00
C ASN A 242 12.54 2.61 -0.49
N TYR A 243 13.15 1.44 -0.32
CA TYR A 243 12.54 0.14 -0.69
C TYR A 243 11.32 -0.23 0.16
N ALA A 244 11.23 0.29 1.39
CA ALA A 244 10.16 -0.04 2.33
C ALA A 244 8.99 0.96 2.30
N ILE A 245 9.15 2.13 1.66
CA ILE A 245 8.11 3.18 1.61
C ILE A 245 6.79 2.63 1.05
N GLY A 246 6.84 1.84 -0.03
CA GLY A 246 5.64 1.24 -0.62
C GLY A 246 4.91 0.30 0.34
N TYR A 247 5.65 -0.50 1.11
CA TYR A 247 5.08 -1.36 2.15
C TYR A 247 4.40 -0.51 3.24
N PHE A 248 5.10 0.49 3.80
CA PHE A 248 4.54 1.33 4.86
C PHE A 248 3.32 2.14 4.39
N LYS A 249 3.33 2.65 3.15
CA LYS A 249 2.15 3.29 2.53
C LYS A 249 0.94 2.34 2.52
N LYS A 250 1.13 1.08 2.08
CA LYS A 250 0.07 0.04 2.10
C LYS A 250 -0.42 -0.27 3.53
N GLN A 251 0.42 -0.04 4.55
CA GLN A 251 0.05 -0.16 5.96
C GLN A 251 -0.56 1.11 6.55
N GLY A 252 -0.85 2.15 5.76
CA GLY A 252 -1.47 3.39 6.23
C GLY A 252 -0.47 4.36 6.87
N PHE A 253 0.80 4.31 6.46
CA PHE A 253 1.76 5.36 6.78
C PHE A 253 1.79 6.43 5.67
N THR A 254 2.00 7.67 6.07
CA THR A 254 2.20 8.82 5.18
C THR A 254 3.54 9.50 5.49
N LYS A 255 4.10 10.22 4.51
CA LYS A 255 5.27 11.10 4.71
C LYS A 255 4.90 12.38 5.46
N GLU A 256 3.61 12.73 5.49
CA GLU A 256 3.12 13.92 6.19
C GLU A 256 3.03 13.64 7.70
N ILE A 257 3.89 14.30 8.47
CA ILE A 257 3.92 14.15 9.92
C ILE A 257 2.98 15.19 10.54
N THR A 258 1.78 14.76 10.93
CA THR A 258 0.78 15.61 11.58
C THR A 258 0.99 15.75 13.09
N LEU A 259 1.83 14.89 13.68
CA LEU A 259 2.19 14.99 15.10
C LEU A 259 3.12 16.19 15.32
N ASP A 260 2.79 17.03 16.31
CA ASP A 260 3.57 18.21 16.64
C ASP A 260 5.04 17.86 16.93
N ARG A 261 5.98 18.64 16.38
CA ARG A 261 7.42 18.38 16.49
C ARG A 261 7.88 18.27 17.95
N SER A 262 7.31 19.03 18.89
CA SER A 262 7.67 18.95 20.32
C SER A 262 7.36 17.59 20.96
N VAL A 263 6.45 16.81 20.34
CA VAL A 263 6.04 15.50 20.85
C VAL A 263 7.07 14.42 20.50
N TRP A 264 7.76 14.52 19.36
CA TRP A 264 8.62 13.43 18.87
C TRP A 264 10.06 13.82 18.54
N MET A 265 10.33 15.09 18.25
CA MET A 265 11.66 15.56 17.88
C MET A 265 12.62 15.41 19.07
N GLY A 266 13.77 14.76 18.82
CA GLY A 266 14.76 14.42 19.86
C GLY A 266 14.47 13.14 20.64
N TYR A 267 13.32 12.49 20.44
CA TYR A 267 12.97 11.22 21.09
C TYR A 267 13.27 10.01 20.20
N ILE A 268 12.99 10.13 18.91
CA ILE A 268 13.27 9.09 17.91
C ILE A 268 14.68 9.27 17.34
N LYS A 269 15.22 8.21 16.74
CA LYS A 269 16.54 8.25 16.10
C LYS A 269 16.41 8.66 14.64
N ASP A 270 17.26 9.59 14.23
CA ASP A 270 17.40 9.97 12.82
C ASP A 270 18.33 8.98 12.13
N TYR A 271 17.91 8.46 10.98
CA TYR A 271 18.68 7.56 10.15
C TYR A 271 19.00 8.23 8.83
N GLU A 272 20.28 8.31 8.51
CA GLU A 272 20.73 8.88 7.23
C GLU A 272 20.16 8.07 6.06
N GLY A 273 19.56 8.77 5.09
CA GLY A 273 18.90 8.14 3.94
C GLY A 273 17.55 7.48 4.25
N GLY A 274 17.03 7.57 5.48
CA GLY A 274 15.68 7.15 5.82
C GLY A 274 14.64 8.26 5.60
N THR A 275 13.46 7.91 5.11
CA THR A 275 12.31 8.82 5.06
C THR A 275 11.46 8.64 6.30
N ILE A 276 11.23 9.72 7.07
CA ILE A 276 10.30 9.69 8.20
C ILE A 276 8.87 9.48 7.71
N MET A 277 8.14 8.58 8.35
CA MET A 277 6.75 8.29 8.04
C MET A 277 5.91 8.13 9.32
N GLN A 278 4.66 8.57 9.25
CA GLN A 278 3.68 8.48 10.33
C GLN A 278 2.50 7.58 9.96
N CYS A 279 2.09 6.70 10.87
CA CYS A 279 0.80 6.01 10.82
C CYS A 279 -0.10 6.52 11.95
N SER A 280 -1.30 7.00 11.59
CA SER A 280 -2.35 7.39 12.54
C SER A 280 -3.37 6.26 12.63
N MET A 281 -3.45 5.59 13.78
CA MET A 281 -4.35 4.46 13.94
C MET A 281 -5.81 4.89 14.09
N LEU A 282 -6.73 4.08 13.55
CA LEU A 282 -8.16 4.29 13.69
C LEU A 282 -8.64 3.73 15.04
N PRO A 283 -9.41 4.49 15.84
CA PRO A 283 -9.69 4.13 17.22
C PRO A 283 -10.58 2.89 17.36
N ARG A 284 -11.63 2.77 16.53
CA ARG A 284 -12.69 1.77 16.74
C ARG A 284 -12.45 0.42 16.06
N ILE A 285 -11.46 0.32 15.18
CA ILE A 285 -11.25 -0.89 14.37
C ILE A 285 -10.33 -1.89 15.05
N ARG A 286 -10.56 -3.17 14.81
CA ARG A 286 -9.61 -4.26 15.04
C ARG A 286 -8.95 -4.59 13.70
N TYR A 287 -7.67 -4.32 13.58
CA TYR A 287 -6.92 -4.46 12.32
C TYR A 287 -6.85 -5.91 11.84
N LEU A 288 -6.81 -6.90 12.74
CA LEU A 288 -6.88 -8.32 12.37
C LEU A 288 -8.20 -8.71 11.68
N GLU A 289 -9.29 -7.94 11.91
CA GLU A 289 -10.60 -8.18 11.31
C GLU A 289 -10.93 -7.24 10.15
N VAL A 290 -9.99 -6.36 9.76
CA VAL A 290 -10.27 -5.30 8.78
C VAL A 290 -10.77 -5.84 7.45
N GLY A 291 -10.23 -6.97 6.97
CA GLY A 291 -10.67 -7.58 5.72
C GLY A 291 -12.14 -8.02 5.77
N ARG A 292 -12.56 -8.63 6.89
CA ARG A 292 -13.96 -9.05 7.10
C ARG A 292 -14.87 -7.85 7.31
N LEU A 293 -14.40 -6.80 7.99
CA LEU A 293 -15.13 -5.56 8.18
C LEU A 293 -15.40 -4.87 6.83
N LEU A 294 -14.38 -4.73 5.99
CA LEU A 294 -14.48 -4.12 4.67
C LEU A 294 -15.42 -4.92 3.76
N LEU A 295 -15.35 -6.25 3.78
CA LEU A 295 -16.28 -7.11 3.04
C LEU A 295 -17.73 -6.87 3.49
N LYS A 296 -17.99 -6.83 4.81
CA LYS A 296 -19.33 -6.52 5.35
C LYS A 296 -19.83 -5.13 4.92
N GLN A 297 -18.94 -4.12 4.92
CA GLN A 297 -19.29 -2.78 4.47
C GLN A 297 -19.62 -2.74 2.97
N LYS A 298 -18.78 -3.37 2.13
CA LYS A 298 -19.01 -3.51 0.68
C LYS A 298 -20.37 -4.14 0.41
N GLU A 299 -20.69 -5.23 1.10
CA GLU A 299 -21.95 -5.95 0.93
C GLU A 299 -23.16 -5.17 1.44
N CYS A 300 -23.02 -4.40 2.51
CA CYS A 300 -24.07 -3.50 2.97
C CYS A 300 -24.39 -2.43 1.91
N VAL A 301 -23.35 -1.81 1.33
CA VAL A 301 -23.50 -0.83 0.25
C VAL A 301 -24.13 -1.49 -0.98
N GLN A 302 -23.64 -2.66 -1.40
CA GLN A 302 -24.18 -3.39 -2.54
C GLN A 302 -25.62 -3.87 -2.32
N ALA A 303 -25.99 -4.28 -1.11
CA ALA A 303 -27.38 -4.63 -0.78
C ALA A 303 -28.30 -3.41 -0.90
N LYS A 304 -27.84 -2.24 -0.42
CA LYS A 304 -28.58 -0.98 -0.59
C LYS A 304 -28.70 -0.61 -2.07
N ILE A 305 -27.62 -0.76 -2.85
CA ILE A 305 -27.63 -0.53 -4.30
C ILE A 305 -28.64 -1.48 -4.96
N ARG A 306 -28.59 -2.79 -4.69
CA ARG A 306 -29.52 -3.78 -5.28
C ARG A 306 -30.99 -3.52 -4.96
N ALA A 307 -31.30 -2.89 -3.83
CA ALA A 307 -32.68 -2.54 -3.47
C ALA A 307 -33.30 -1.45 -4.36
N TYR A 308 -32.48 -0.60 -5.01
CA TYR A 308 -32.97 0.47 -5.90
C TYR A 308 -32.53 0.28 -7.35
N SER A 309 -31.32 -0.25 -7.55
CA SER A 309 -30.71 -0.46 -8.86
C SER A 309 -31.36 -1.65 -9.54
N LYS A 310 -31.80 -1.42 -10.78
CA LYS A 310 -32.25 -2.45 -11.71
C LYS A 310 -31.12 -2.93 -12.63
N SER A 311 -29.88 -2.49 -12.39
CA SER A 311 -28.73 -2.79 -13.27
C SER A 311 -28.36 -4.28 -13.29
N HIS A 312 -28.78 -5.05 -12.28
CA HIS A 312 -28.56 -6.49 -12.22
C HIS A 312 -29.56 -7.29 -13.07
N ASN A 313 -30.56 -6.64 -13.67
CA ASN A 313 -31.51 -7.29 -14.56
C ASN A 313 -30.87 -7.47 -15.93
N VAL A 314 -30.65 -8.72 -16.31
CA VAL A 314 -30.19 -9.06 -17.66
C VAL A 314 -31.38 -8.94 -18.61
N HIS A 315 -31.28 -8.03 -19.59
CA HIS A 315 -32.31 -7.83 -20.61
C HIS A 315 -31.92 -8.58 -21.89
N PRO A 316 -32.86 -9.31 -22.54
CA PRO A 316 -32.56 -9.98 -23.79
C PRO A 316 -32.26 -8.97 -24.90
N PRO A 317 -31.50 -9.36 -25.95
CA PRO A 317 -31.23 -8.50 -27.08
C PRO A 317 -32.53 -8.06 -27.77
N PRO A 318 -32.57 -6.86 -28.38
CA PRO A 318 -33.70 -6.39 -29.17
C PRO A 318 -34.16 -7.41 -30.21
N LYS A 319 -35.49 -7.59 -30.34
CA LYS A 319 -36.09 -8.59 -31.27
C LYS A 319 -35.71 -8.29 -32.73
N GLU A 320 -35.50 -7.02 -33.00
CA GLU A 320 -35.05 -6.43 -34.24
C GLU A 320 -33.71 -6.97 -34.74
N TRP A 321 -32.85 -7.46 -33.84
CA TRP A 321 -31.54 -7.98 -34.18
C TRP A 321 -31.53 -9.48 -34.53
N ARG A 322 -32.69 -10.16 -34.51
CA ARG A 322 -32.81 -11.59 -34.87
C ARG A 322 -32.37 -11.92 -36.29
N HIS A 323 -32.40 -10.96 -37.21
CA HIS A 323 -32.06 -11.16 -38.63
C HIS A 323 -30.89 -10.28 -39.09
N GLY A 324 -30.07 -9.79 -38.15
CA GLY A 324 -28.95 -8.90 -38.40
C GLY A 324 -28.99 -7.63 -37.57
N ILE A 325 -27.82 -7.02 -37.36
CA ILE A 325 -27.68 -5.79 -36.57
C ILE A 325 -28.28 -4.63 -37.37
N LYS A 326 -29.24 -3.93 -36.76
CA LYS A 326 -29.84 -2.71 -37.32
C LYS A 326 -29.80 -1.60 -36.30
N GLU A 327 -29.72 -0.36 -36.75
CA GLU A 327 -29.77 0.81 -35.87
C GLU A 327 -31.15 0.88 -35.19
N ILE A 328 -31.15 1.08 -33.87
CA ILE A 328 -32.36 1.19 -33.04
C ILE A 328 -32.18 2.43 -32.17
N ASN A 329 -33.23 3.23 -32.04
CA ASN A 329 -33.23 4.35 -31.11
C ASN A 329 -33.16 3.81 -29.67
N PRO A 330 -32.13 4.18 -28.87
CA PRO A 330 -31.99 3.66 -27.51
C PRO A 330 -33.18 3.95 -26.59
N LEU A 331 -33.93 5.04 -26.82
CA LEU A 331 -35.12 5.39 -26.01
C LEU A 331 -36.32 4.47 -26.25
N ASP A 332 -36.37 3.77 -27.39
CA ASP A 332 -37.41 2.80 -27.68
C ASP A 332 -37.28 1.57 -26.79
N ILE A 333 -36.06 1.25 -26.34
CA ILE A 333 -35.76 0.14 -25.43
C ILE A 333 -36.23 0.52 -24.01
N PRO A 334 -37.25 -0.14 -23.45
CA PRO A 334 -37.83 0.25 -22.15
C PRO A 334 -36.82 0.23 -21.00
N ALA A 335 -35.85 -0.68 -21.04
CA ALA A 335 -34.79 -0.78 -20.02
C ALA A 335 -33.85 0.43 -20.03
N ILE A 336 -33.41 0.88 -21.20
CA ILE A 336 -32.54 2.05 -21.39
C ILE A 336 -33.29 3.33 -21.00
N ARG A 337 -34.56 3.45 -21.39
CA ARG A 337 -35.40 4.57 -20.96
C ARG A 337 -35.55 4.61 -19.42
N ALA A 338 -35.75 3.46 -18.80
CA ALA A 338 -35.92 3.36 -17.35
C ALA A 338 -34.63 3.56 -16.55
N SER A 339 -33.45 3.40 -17.16
CA SER A 339 -32.17 3.73 -16.50
C SER A 339 -31.92 5.23 -16.43
N GLY A 340 -32.75 6.04 -17.09
CA GLY A 340 -32.57 7.49 -17.20
C GLY A 340 -31.53 7.89 -18.24
N TRP A 341 -31.10 6.96 -19.10
CA TRP A 341 -30.13 7.20 -20.17
C TRP A 341 -30.52 8.41 -21.02
N SER A 342 -29.52 9.24 -21.35
CA SER A 342 -29.66 10.36 -22.28
C SER A 342 -28.50 10.34 -23.29
N PRO A 343 -28.71 10.90 -24.49
CA PRO A 343 -27.64 11.05 -25.48
C PRO A 343 -26.42 11.78 -24.91
N ASP A 344 -26.62 12.82 -24.10
CA ASP A 344 -25.53 13.58 -23.48
C ASP A 344 -24.70 12.73 -22.50
N MET A 345 -25.33 11.83 -21.73
CA MET A 345 -24.62 10.91 -20.84
C MET A 345 -23.83 9.85 -21.62
N ASP A 346 -24.37 9.39 -22.73
CA ASP A 346 -23.73 8.44 -23.64
C ASP A 346 -22.52 9.07 -24.33
N GLU A 347 -22.64 10.32 -24.78
CA GLU A 347 -21.54 11.10 -25.34
C GLU A 347 -20.43 11.31 -24.30
N LEU A 348 -20.78 11.69 -23.07
CA LEU A 348 -19.82 11.83 -21.96
C LEU A 348 -19.15 10.50 -21.60
N ALA A 349 -19.88 9.37 -21.65
CA ALA A 349 -19.32 8.05 -21.37
C ALA A 349 -18.41 7.54 -22.50
N ARG A 350 -18.68 7.93 -23.75
CA ARG A 350 -17.84 7.63 -24.92
C ARG A 350 -16.65 8.57 -25.06
N GLN A 351 -16.63 9.70 -24.35
CA GLN A 351 -15.43 10.53 -24.31
C GLN A 351 -14.29 9.67 -23.74
N PRO A 352 -13.19 9.48 -24.50
CA PRO A 352 -12.02 8.82 -23.97
C PRO A 352 -11.59 9.65 -22.74
N ARG A 353 -11.68 9.05 -21.56
CA ARG A 353 -11.24 9.73 -20.33
C ARG A 353 -9.78 10.12 -20.41
N HIS A 354 -9.00 9.29 -21.10
CA HIS A 354 -7.60 9.54 -21.37
C HIS A 354 -7.25 9.20 -22.82
N GLY A 355 -6.14 9.76 -23.30
CA GLY A 355 -5.60 9.47 -24.63
C GLY A 355 -5.20 7.99 -24.81
N PRO A 356 -5.05 7.52 -26.07
CA PRO A 356 -4.76 6.11 -26.37
C PRO A 356 -3.45 5.60 -25.76
N ASN A 357 -2.49 6.48 -25.49
CA ASN A 357 -1.19 6.14 -24.92
C ASN A 357 -1.16 6.20 -23.38
N TYR A 358 -2.25 6.61 -22.72
CA TYR A 358 -2.26 6.92 -21.29
C TYR A 358 -1.72 5.79 -20.41
N ASN A 359 -2.28 4.58 -20.56
CA ASN A 359 -1.88 3.43 -19.74
C ASN A 359 -0.40 3.09 -19.95
N GLN A 360 0.06 3.15 -21.20
CA GLN A 360 1.44 2.84 -21.54
C GLN A 360 2.42 3.88 -20.96
N LEU A 361 2.05 5.17 -20.99
CA LEU A 361 2.81 6.26 -20.36
C LEU A 361 2.76 6.19 -18.83
N LEU A 362 1.64 5.78 -18.25
CA LEU A 362 1.48 5.58 -16.81
C LEU A 362 2.38 4.44 -16.31
N HIS A 363 2.43 3.32 -17.04
CA HIS A 363 3.35 2.23 -16.75
C HIS A 363 4.81 2.69 -16.85
N LEU A 364 5.18 3.39 -17.91
CA LEU A 364 6.54 3.93 -18.06
C LEU A 364 6.90 4.90 -16.91
N LEU A 365 6.00 5.80 -16.54
CA LEU A 365 6.23 6.74 -15.44
C LEU A 365 6.41 6.01 -14.10
N ASN A 366 5.58 5.00 -13.83
CA ASN A 366 5.70 4.17 -12.63
C ASN A 366 7.04 3.42 -12.59
N ASP A 367 7.49 2.86 -13.71
CA ASP A 367 8.80 2.20 -13.80
C ASP A 367 9.95 3.18 -13.54
N LEU A 368 9.87 4.39 -14.09
CA LEU A 368 10.84 5.44 -13.84
C LEU A 368 10.86 5.88 -12.37
N GLN A 369 9.69 6.06 -11.74
CA GLN A 369 9.59 6.46 -10.34
C GLN A 369 10.07 5.37 -9.37
N ASN A 370 9.89 4.09 -9.71
CA ASN A 370 10.29 2.97 -8.86
C ASN A 370 11.77 2.53 -9.05
N HIS A 371 12.45 3.05 -10.06
CA HIS A 371 13.85 2.72 -10.31
C HIS A 371 14.78 3.26 -9.20
N ASN A 372 15.82 2.50 -8.83
CA ASN A 372 16.73 2.82 -7.72
C ASN A 372 17.47 4.18 -7.87
N SER A 373 17.58 4.68 -9.11
CA SER A 373 18.23 5.97 -9.42
C SER A 373 17.24 7.15 -9.52
N ALA A 374 15.96 6.94 -9.22
CA ALA A 374 14.91 7.95 -9.38
C ALA A 374 14.82 8.98 -8.25
N TRP A 375 15.44 8.69 -7.10
CA TRP A 375 15.29 9.48 -5.88
C TRP A 375 15.45 11.02 -6.02
N PRO A 376 16.32 11.57 -6.89
CA PRO A 376 16.44 13.03 -7.04
C PRO A 376 15.31 13.67 -7.85
N PHE A 377 14.53 12.86 -8.59
CA PHE A 377 13.60 13.31 -9.61
C PHE A 377 12.14 13.10 -9.21
N LEU A 378 11.88 12.54 -8.02
CA LEU A 378 10.53 12.18 -7.58
C LEU A 378 9.65 13.39 -7.30
N VAL A 379 10.24 14.53 -6.91
CA VAL A 379 9.53 15.75 -6.51
C VAL A 379 10.31 16.99 -6.97
N PRO A 380 9.69 18.18 -7.05
CA PRO A 380 10.39 19.40 -7.42
C PRO A 380 11.54 19.72 -6.47
N VAL A 381 12.62 20.29 -7.00
CA VAL A 381 13.75 20.77 -6.19
C VAL A 381 13.29 21.89 -5.27
N ASN A 382 13.44 21.73 -3.96
CA ASN A 382 13.03 22.77 -3.02
C ASN A 382 13.95 23.99 -3.08
N ARG A 383 13.36 25.19 -3.24
CA ARG A 383 14.09 26.47 -3.28
C ARG A 383 14.83 26.77 -1.98
N ASP A 384 14.29 26.32 -0.85
CA ASP A 384 14.92 26.55 0.45
C ASP A 384 16.19 25.70 0.64
N ASP A 385 16.24 24.53 -0.01
CA ASP A 385 17.38 23.61 0.06
C ASP A 385 18.44 23.95 -1.00
N VAL A 386 18.02 24.49 -2.16
CA VAL A 386 18.90 24.85 -3.28
C VAL A 386 18.52 26.23 -3.83
N ALA A 387 19.10 27.28 -3.22
CA ALA A 387 18.67 28.67 -3.41
C ALA A 387 18.78 29.19 -4.85
N ASP A 388 19.85 28.84 -5.57
CA ASP A 388 20.16 29.32 -6.93
C ASP A 388 19.61 28.40 -8.04
N TYR A 389 18.97 27.28 -7.69
CA TYR A 389 18.49 26.29 -8.68
C TYR A 389 17.59 26.92 -9.75
N TYR A 390 16.58 27.67 -9.33
CA TYR A 390 15.61 28.32 -10.22
C TYR A 390 16.18 29.56 -10.95
N ASP A 391 17.35 30.04 -10.54
CA ASP A 391 18.08 31.07 -11.27
C ASP A 391 18.86 30.47 -12.45
N VAL A 392 19.29 29.21 -12.33
CA VAL A 392 20.02 28.46 -13.38
C VAL A 392 19.09 27.66 -14.29
N ILE A 393 18.09 26.99 -13.72
CA ILE A 393 17.12 26.14 -14.41
C ILE A 393 15.82 26.91 -14.62
N LYS A 394 15.47 27.13 -15.89
CA LYS A 394 14.33 27.98 -16.29
C LYS A 394 13.04 27.21 -16.50
N GLU A 395 13.15 25.94 -16.89
CA GLU A 395 12.01 25.05 -17.11
C GLU A 395 12.18 23.83 -16.18
N PRO A 396 11.87 23.96 -14.88
CA PRO A 396 11.98 22.84 -13.94
C PRO A 396 10.98 21.74 -14.29
N MET A 397 11.37 20.49 -14.09
CA MET A 397 10.53 19.31 -14.30
C MET A 397 10.94 18.20 -13.34
N ASP A 398 9.98 17.38 -12.92
CA ASP A 398 10.13 16.23 -12.02
C ASP A 398 8.98 15.24 -12.24
N PHE A 399 9.11 14.02 -11.71
CA PHE A 399 8.13 12.96 -11.96
C PHE A 399 6.77 13.17 -11.30
N SER A 400 6.66 13.91 -10.18
CA SER A 400 5.35 14.24 -9.60
C SER A 400 4.61 15.30 -10.43
N THR A 401 5.35 16.23 -11.03
CA THR A 401 4.80 17.16 -12.02
C THR A 401 4.36 16.41 -13.28
N MET A 402 5.17 15.49 -13.78
CA MET A 402 4.78 14.64 -14.93
C MET A 402 3.56 13.77 -14.62
N GLU A 403 3.46 13.19 -13.42
CA GLU A 403 2.27 12.44 -12.98
C GLU A 403 1.01 13.31 -13.03
N SER A 404 1.09 14.52 -12.49
CA SER A 404 -0.01 15.49 -12.52
C SER A 404 -0.41 15.90 -13.94
N LYS A 405 0.58 16.03 -14.84
CA LYS A 405 0.34 16.34 -16.26
C LYS A 405 -0.32 15.17 -17.00
N LEU A 406 0.11 13.94 -16.71
CA LEU A 406 -0.45 12.73 -17.32
C LEU A 406 -1.91 12.53 -16.92
N GLU A 407 -2.23 12.63 -15.62
CA GLU A 407 -3.60 12.54 -15.09
C GLU A 407 -4.53 13.64 -15.64
N ALA A 408 -3.96 14.78 -16.05
CA ALA A 408 -4.69 15.89 -16.67
C ALA A 408 -4.69 15.84 -18.21
N ASP A 409 -4.30 14.72 -18.82
CA ASP A 409 -4.24 14.49 -20.28
C ASP A 409 -3.38 15.50 -21.06
N GLN A 410 -2.31 16.00 -20.43
CA GLN A 410 -1.38 16.95 -21.05
C GLN A 410 -0.25 16.29 -21.85
N TYR A 411 -0.39 14.99 -22.15
CA TYR A 411 0.53 14.25 -23.02
C TYR A 411 -0.24 13.58 -24.17
N PRO A 412 -0.68 14.36 -25.17
CA PRO A 412 -1.41 13.83 -26.32
C PRO A 412 -0.58 12.83 -27.14
N THR A 413 0.75 12.97 -27.11
CA THR A 413 1.68 12.06 -27.79
C THR A 413 2.84 11.63 -26.86
N PRO A 414 3.45 10.45 -27.09
CA PRO A 414 4.58 9.98 -26.29
C PRO A 414 5.79 10.91 -26.35
N GLU A 415 5.98 11.64 -27.45
CA GLU A 415 7.06 12.60 -27.63
C GLU A 415 6.99 13.76 -26.62
N GLU A 416 5.79 14.21 -26.26
CA GLU A 416 5.64 15.26 -25.23
C GLU A 416 6.03 14.75 -23.84
N PHE A 417 5.69 13.50 -23.52
CA PHE A 417 6.14 12.85 -22.29
C PHE A 417 7.67 12.67 -22.27
N ILE A 418 8.24 12.18 -23.37
CA ILE A 418 9.69 12.00 -23.53
C ILE A 418 10.43 13.34 -23.42
N LYS A 419 9.87 14.41 -23.96
CA LYS A 419 10.44 15.76 -23.83
C LYS A 419 10.55 16.19 -22.37
N ASP A 420 9.51 15.97 -21.57
CA ASP A 420 9.55 16.29 -20.14
C ASP A 420 10.51 15.35 -19.38
N ALA A 421 10.50 14.04 -19.67
CA ALA A 421 11.42 13.10 -19.05
C ALA A 421 12.89 13.44 -19.35
N THR A 422 13.21 13.76 -20.61
CA THR A 422 14.55 14.20 -21.01
C THR A 422 14.91 15.56 -20.42
N LEU A 423 13.95 16.45 -20.23
CA LEU A 423 14.14 17.72 -19.53
C LEU A 423 14.54 17.51 -18.06
N VAL A 424 13.95 16.53 -17.36
CA VAL A 424 14.38 16.14 -15.99
C VAL A 424 15.88 15.82 -15.97
N PHE A 425 16.34 14.95 -16.88
CA PHE A 425 17.74 14.53 -16.93
C PHE A 425 18.68 15.64 -17.42
N GLY A 426 18.24 16.41 -18.41
CA GLY A 426 18.97 17.55 -18.96
C GLY A 426 19.19 18.65 -17.94
N ASN A 427 18.15 19.02 -17.19
CA ASN A 427 18.24 19.98 -16.08
C ASN A 427 19.19 19.49 -15.00
N CYS A 428 19.12 18.20 -14.65
CA CYS A 428 20.03 17.61 -13.68
C CYS A 428 21.49 17.77 -14.10
N ARG A 429 21.84 17.44 -15.35
CA ARG A 429 23.22 17.57 -15.86
C ARG A 429 23.66 19.00 -16.11
N LYS A 430 22.73 19.90 -16.42
CA LYS A 430 23.01 21.33 -16.56
C LYS A 430 23.41 21.96 -15.22
N TYR A 431 22.75 21.54 -14.15
CA TYR A 431 22.99 22.08 -12.81
C TYR A 431 24.14 21.38 -12.08
N ASN A 432 24.25 20.04 -12.23
CA ASN A 432 25.20 19.23 -11.48
C ASN A 432 26.37 18.76 -12.36
N ASN A 433 27.59 18.73 -11.78
CA ASN A 433 28.77 18.16 -12.44
C ASN A 433 28.59 16.65 -12.70
N GLU A 434 29.15 16.15 -13.80
CA GLU A 434 29.06 14.74 -14.24
C GLU A 434 29.57 13.72 -13.20
N SER A 435 30.52 14.12 -12.35
CA SER A 435 31.04 13.26 -11.27
C SER A 435 30.03 13.02 -10.14
N THR A 436 29.00 13.86 -10.02
CA THR A 436 28.06 13.83 -8.91
C THR A 436 27.13 12.60 -8.96
N PRO A 437 26.64 12.12 -7.80
CA PRO A 437 25.62 11.08 -7.75
C PRO A 437 24.35 11.45 -8.54
N TYR A 438 23.99 12.73 -8.60
CA TYR A 438 22.85 13.25 -9.34
C TYR A 438 22.99 13.03 -10.84
N ALA A 439 24.10 13.48 -11.43
CA ALA A 439 24.37 13.31 -12.85
C ALA A 439 24.48 11.82 -13.24
N LYS A 440 25.13 11.00 -12.40
CA LYS A 440 25.20 9.54 -12.58
C LYS A 440 23.81 8.91 -12.56
N SER A 441 22.93 9.32 -11.64
CA SER A 441 21.54 8.86 -11.56
C SER A 441 20.73 9.26 -12.80
N ALA A 442 20.87 10.50 -13.28
CA ALA A 442 20.21 10.97 -14.50
C ALA A 442 20.60 10.10 -15.71
N THR A 443 21.89 9.83 -15.89
CA THR A 443 22.39 8.98 -16.99
C THR A 443 21.88 7.54 -16.90
N LYS A 444 21.84 6.95 -15.71
CA LYS A 444 21.30 5.59 -15.51
C LYS A 444 19.81 5.54 -15.84
N LEU A 445 19.04 6.52 -15.37
CA LEU A 445 17.59 6.52 -15.51
C LEU A 445 17.15 6.84 -16.92
N GLU A 446 17.84 7.75 -17.60
CA GLU A 446 17.62 8.03 -19.03
C GLU A 446 17.91 6.81 -19.89
N LYS A 447 19.01 6.08 -19.63
CA LYS A 447 19.29 4.82 -20.32
C LYS A 447 18.19 3.79 -20.10
N PHE A 448 17.70 3.66 -18.86
CA PHE A 448 16.59 2.75 -18.53
C PHE A 448 15.30 3.16 -19.24
N MET A 449 14.96 4.45 -19.27
CA MET A 449 13.81 4.97 -20.01
C MET A 449 13.86 4.55 -21.48
N TRP A 450 14.99 4.75 -22.16
CA TRP A 450 15.14 4.37 -23.57
C TRP A 450 15.04 2.86 -23.79
N GLN A 451 15.48 2.04 -22.82
CA GLN A 451 15.26 0.58 -22.87
C GLN A 451 13.78 0.22 -22.79
N GLN A 452 13.02 0.86 -21.91
CA GLN A 452 11.58 0.64 -21.78
C GLN A 452 10.82 1.11 -23.02
N LEU A 453 11.16 2.28 -23.57
CA LEU A 453 10.56 2.79 -24.80
C LEU A 453 10.81 1.88 -26.00
N LYS A 454 12.00 1.28 -26.11
CA LYS A 454 12.33 0.30 -27.16
C LYS A 454 11.55 -1.02 -27.04
N ALA A 455 11.17 -1.39 -25.83
CA ALA A 455 10.38 -2.61 -25.60
C ALA A 455 8.93 -2.45 -26.10
N VAL A 456 8.46 -1.21 -26.31
CA VAL A 456 7.18 -0.90 -26.93
C VAL A 456 7.38 -0.75 -28.45
N PRO A 457 6.90 -1.71 -29.28
CA PRO A 457 7.15 -1.70 -30.73
C PRO A 457 6.76 -0.38 -31.40
N GLU A 458 5.65 0.21 -30.97
CA GLU A 458 5.08 1.46 -31.48
C GLU A 458 6.00 2.67 -31.23
N TRP A 459 6.84 2.63 -30.20
CA TRP A 459 7.68 3.76 -29.78
C TRP A 459 9.17 3.53 -30.01
N SER A 460 9.54 2.37 -30.55
CA SER A 460 10.93 1.98 -30.80
C SER A 460 11.71 2.96 -31.69
N HIS A 461 11.01 3.73 -32.53
CA HIS A 461 11.58 4.73 -33.43
C HIS A 461 11.77 6.13 -32.80
N LEU A 462 11.32 6.33 -31.56
CA LEU A 462 11.36 7.64 -30.88
C LEU A 462 12.72 7.94 -30.23
N GLU A 463 13.63 6.95 -30.16
CA GLU A 463 14.99 7.21 -29.69
C GLU A 463 15.75 8.04 -30.75
N PRO A 464 16.30 9.21 -30.39
CA PRO A 464 17.08 10.01 -31.33
C PRO A 464 18.34 9.25 -31.79
N GLU A 465 18.60 9.25 -33.09
CA GLU A 465 19.86 8.76 -33.64
C GLU A 465 21.03 9.59 -33.07
N LYS A 466 22.07 8.89 -32.60
CA LYS A 466 23.22 9.49 -31.91
C LYS A 466 24.20 10.21 -32.84
#